data_AF-A0A1R4IIL6-F1
#
_entry.id   AF-A0A1R4IIL6-F1
#
_cell.length_a   1.000
_cell.length_b   1.000
_cell.length_c   1.000
_cell.angle_alpha   90.00
_cell.angle_beta   90.00
_cell.angle_gamma   90.00
#
_symmetry.space_group_name_H-M   'P 1'
#
loop_
_entity.id
_entity.type
_entity.pdbx_description
1 polymer ?
#
loop_
_entity_poly.entity_id
_entity_poly.type
_entity_poly.pdbx_seq_one_letter_code
_entity_poly.pdbx_strand_id
1 'polypeptide(L)' 'MIELIRNFSQKYAVRIYGGRFKIEDTVTPNGTPFMLMNVPYYLGTKLPEYISWFHKNY' A
#
# COMPACT_ATOMS: atom_id res chain seq x y z
N MET A 1 0.46 11.54 5.10
CA MET A 1 0.49 10.50 6.13
C MET A 1 0.80 9.19 5.43
N ILE A 2 1.88 8.51 5.82
CA ILE A 2 2.25 7.18 5.30
C ILE A 2 2.03 6.23 6.47
N GLU A 3 1.02 5.37 6.37
CA GLU A 3 0.71 4.39 7.41
C GLU A 3 1.38 3.06 7.05
N LEU A 4 2.35 2.66 7.85
CA LEU A 4 3.13 1.44 7.62
C LEU A 4 2.45 0.28 8.35
N ILE A 5 1.54 -0.42 7.65
CA ILE A 5 0.82 -1.57 8.19
C ILE A 5 1.68 -2.82 8.01
N ARG A 6 2.31 -3.30 9.09
CA ARG A 6 3.03 -4.58 9.10
C ARG A 6 2.03 -5.72 9.36
N ASN A 7 1.63 -6.43 8.31
CA ASN A 7 1.02 -7.76 8.47
C ASN A 7 2.11 -8.84 8.44
N PHE A 8 2.02 -9.79 9.36
CA PHE A 8 3.07 -10.77 9.69
C PHE A 8 3.46 -11.71 8.52
N SER A 9 2.70 -11.73 7.42
CA SER A 9 2.93 -12.61 6.26
C SER A 9 3.49 -11.91 5.01
N GLN A 10 3.24 -10.61 4.82
CA GLN A 10 3.67 -9.87 3.62
C GLN A 10 3.99 -8.42 3.98
N LYS A 11 5.15 -7.94 3.50
CA LYS A 11 5.60 -6.56 3.73
C LYS A 11 4.96 -5.66 2.67
N TYR A 12 3.85 -5.02 3.02
CA TYR A 12 3.23 -3.99 2.20
C TYR A 12 2.96 -2.73 3.01
N ALA A 13 2.81 -1.59 2.33
CA ALA A 13 2.48 -0.31 2.92
C ALA A 13 1.43 0.40 2.06
N VAL A 14 0.58 1.21 2.68
CA VAL A 14 -0.42 1.99 1.96
C VAL A 14 -0.17 3.47 2.14
N ARG A 15 -0.06 4.18 1.02
CA ARG A 15 0.12 5.64 1.00
C ARG A 15 -1.11 6.29 0.39
N ILE A 16 -1.84 7.05 1.19
CA ILE A 16 -2.92 7.89 0.70
C ILE A 16 -2.33 9.21 0.20
N TYR A 17 -2.56 9.55 -1.07
CA TYR A 17 -2.03 10.77 -1.70
C TYR A 17 -2.95 11.29 -2.82
N GLY A 18 -2.67 12.46 -3.38
CA GLY A 18 -3.51 13.10 -4.41
C GLY A 18 -3.25 12.65 -5.85
N GLY A 19 -2.50 11.57 -6.08
CA GLY A 19 -2.15 11.11 -7.42
C GLY A 19 -3.00 9.94 -7.91
N ARG A 20 -2.43 9.17 -8.84
CA ARG A 20 -3.08 7.99 -9.45
C ARG A 20 -2.86 6.73 -8.61
N PHE A 21 -3.78 5.78 -8.70
CA PHE A 21 -3.56 4.46 -8.11
C PHE A 21 -2.32 3.80 -8.73
N LYS A 22 -1.37 3.37 -7.91
CA LYS A 22 -0.13 2.71 -8.37
C LYS A 22 0.41 1.77 -7.30
N ILE A 23 0.89 0.61 -7.73
CA ILE A 23 1.64 -0.34 -6.89
C ILE A 23 3.11 -0.23 -7.28
N GLU A 24 3.98 -0.08 -6.30
CA GLU A 24 5.43 0.06 -6.51
C GLU A 24 6.20 -0.85 -5.56
N ASP A 25 7.18 -1.57 -6.08
CA ASP A 25 8.18 -2.23 -5.25
C ASP A 25 9.18 -1.20 -4.75
N THR A 26 9.32 -1.10 -3.43
CA THR A 26 10.19 -0.13 -2.80
C THR A 26 10.98 -0.80 -1.68
N VAL A 27 12.01 -0.11 -1.21
CA VAL A 27 12.94 -0.61 -0.22
C VAL A 27 12.89 0.31 0.97
N THR A 28 12.75 -0.24 2.18
CA THR A 28 12.88 0.58 3.38
C THR A 28 14.29 1.17 3.43
N PRO A 29 14.51 2.27 4.16
CA PRO A 29 15.87 2.78 4.40
C PRO A 29 16.80 1.71 5.00
N ASN A 30 16.24 0.68 5.63
CA ASN A 30 16.93 -0.47 6.21
C ASN A 30 17.13 -1.64 5.21
N GLY A 31 16.97 -1.41 3.91
CA GLY A 31 17.22 -2.40 2.85
C GLY A 31 16.18 -3.51 2.74
N THR A 32 15.02 -3.38 3.40
CA THR A 32 13.98 -4.40 3.34
C THR A 32 13.01 -4.11 2.19
N PRO A 33 12.87 -4.99 1.18
CA PRO A 33 11.90 -4.81 0.11
C PRO A 33 10.48 -4.94 0.66
N PHE A 34 9.58 -4.06 0.20
CA PHE A 34 8.16 -4.06 0.51
C PHE A 34 7.36 -3.46 -0.65
N MET A 35 6.10 -3.84 -0.77
CA MET A 35 5.20 -3.29 -1.79
C MET A 35 4.49 -2.05 -1.25
N LEU A 36 4.54 -0.95 -2.00
CA LEU A 36 3.84 0.29 -1.68
C LEU A 36 2.61 0.45 -2.58
N MET A 37 1.43 0.41 -1.97
CA MET A 37 0.18 0.75 -2.64
C MET A 37 -0.12 2.23 -2.45
N ASN A 38 -0.07 2.98 -3.53
CA ASN A 38 -0.43 4.39 -3.56
C ASN A 38 -1.92 4.53 -3.89
N VAL A 39 -2.71 5.02 -2.93
CA VAL A 39 -4.17 5.17 -3.03
C VAL A 39 -4.53 6.66 -3.13
N PRO A 40 -5.29 7.07 -4.16
CA PRO A 40 -5.83 8.42 -4.27
C PRO A 40 -6.78 8.78 -3.12
N TYR A 41 -6.79 10.04 -2.64
CA TYR A 41 -7.71 10.49 -1.56
C TYR A 41 -9.19 10.17 -1.84
N TYR A 42 -9.64 10.32 -3.09
CA TYR A 42 -11.01 10.03 -3.48
C TYR A 42 -11.37 8.53 -3.43
N LEU A 43 -10.38 7.64 -3.35
CA LEU A 43 -10.55 6.19 -3.15
C LEU A 43 -10.38 5.78 -1.68
N GLY A 44 -10.16 6.73 -0.77
CA GLY A 44 -10.00 6.44 0.66
C GLY A 44 -11.21 5.75 1.27
N THR A 45 -12.42 6.02 0.78
CA THR A 45 -13.66 5.35 1.23
C THR A 45 -13.74 3.89 0.80
N LYS A 46 -13.07 3.53 -0.30
CA LYS A 46 -12.97 2.15 -0.82
C LYS A 46 -11.69 1.45 -0.38
N LEU A 47 -10.93 2.06 0.53
CA LEU A 47 -9.65 1.52 1.00
C LEU A 47 -9.75 0.06 1.48
N PRO A 48 -10.77 -0.37 2.23
CA PRO A 48 -10.91 -1.78 2.63
C PRO A 48 -11.05 -2.74 1.43
N GLU A 49 -11.76 -2.33 0.38
CA GLU A 49 -11.95 -3.11 -0.85
C GLU A 49 -10.63 -3.23 -1.62
N TYR A 50 -9.87 -2.13 -1.73
CA TYR A 50 -8.56 -2.13 -2.37
C TYR A 50 -7.53 -2.97 -1.61
N ILE A 51 -7.56 -2.92 -0.28
CA ILE A 51 -6.72 -3.80 0.56
C ILE A 51 -7.11 -5.26 0.32
N SER A 52 -8.40 -5.60 0.34
CA SER A 52 -8.85 -6.97 0.07
C SER A 52 -8.45 -7.45 -1.33
N TRP A 53 -8.58 -6.60 -2.34
CA TRP A 53 -8.09 -6.87 -3.69
C TRP A 53 -6.57 -7.08 -3.72
N PHE A 54 -5.81 -6.26 -2.98
CA PHE A 54 -4.35 -6.36 -2.91
C PHE A 54 -3.91 -7.71 -2.33
N HIS A 55 -4.49 -8.14 -1.20
CA HIS A 55 -4.24 -9.45 -0.57
C HIS A 55 -4.60 -10.65 -1.46
N LYS A 56 -5.54 -10.48 -2.40
CA LYS A 56 -5.95 -11.56 -3.31
C LYS A 56 -5.00 -11.73 -4.50
N ASN A 57 -4.33 -10.66 -4.93
CA ASN A 57 -3.53 -10.65 -6.15
C ASN A 57 -2.01 -10.74 -5.90
N TYR A 58 -1.54 -10.42 -4.68
CA TYR A 58 -0.12 -10.35 -4.30
C TYR A 58 0.15 -11.14 -3.03
#